data_AF-A0A8H3HZQ9-F1
#
_entry.id   AF-A0A8H3HZQ9-F1
#
_cell.length_a   1.000
_cell.length_b   1.000
_cell.length_c   1.000
_cell.angle_alpha   90.00
_cell.angle_beta   90.00
_cell.angle_gamma   90.00
#
_symmetry.space_group_name_H-M   'P 1'
#
loop_
_entity.id
_entity.type
_entity.pdbx_description
1 polymer ?
#
loop_
_entity_poly.entity_id
_entity_poly.type
_entity_poly.pdbx_seq_one_letter_code
_entity_poly.pdbx_strand_id
1 'polypeptide(L)'
;MRETLGQIANRMQIFSVKDLEPLEAFQALKKLRQESIGKSDIESDKILAKAAKTSGGRLSHLNRLARSRDIEHTLQNLRNNEKSWLLSNYGLIPDCDDDVEEEAKWASCTWLLLREFVRRRVEMEEKHASAKKAGEEPAIDHIPAPSIPYYECRRIMTRGDFLARLDQMNIISIDVSSNLAAYN
;
A
#
# COMPACT_ATOMS: atom_id res chain seq x y z
N MET A 1 -30.53 1.41 -26.99
CA MET A 1 -29.43 0.60 -26.40
C MET A 1 -28.37 1.44 -25.68
N ARG A 2 -28.09 2.70 -26.08
CA ARG A 2 -27.20 3.61 -25.30
C ARG A 2 -27.82 4.17 -24.02
N GLU A 3 -29.13 4.37 -23.97
CA GLU A 3 -29.81 4.96 -22.78
C GLU A 3 -29.95 3.97 -21.61
N THR A 4 -30.02 2.67 -21.89
CA THR A 4 -30.17 1.62 -20.87
C THR A 4 -28.87 1.33 -20.11
N LEU A 5 -27.69 1.59 -20.71
CA LEU A 5 -26.39 1.43 -20.06
C LEU A 5 -26.14 2.53 -19.02
N GLY A 6 -26.58 3.77 -19.29
CA GLY A 6 -26.42 4.89 -18.35
C GLY A 6 -27.25 4.74 -17.07
N GLN A 7 -28.43 4.11 -17.15
CA GLN A 7 -29.29 3.90 -15.96
C GLN A 7 -28.81 2.76 -15.05
N ILE A 8 -28.09 1.76 -15.59
CA ILE A 8 -27.53 0.65 -14.80
C ILE A 8 -26.21 1.07 -14.13
N ALA A 9 -25.42 1.95 -14.76
CA ALA A 9 -24.16 2.45 -14.21
C ALA A 9 -24.35 3.17 -12.84
N ASN A 10 -25.47 3.89 -12.65
CA ASN A 10 -25.80 4.54 -11.38
C ASN A 10 -26.15 3.59 -10.23
N ARG A 11 -26.23 2.27 -10.48
CA ARG A 11 -26.43 1.23 -9.45
C ARG A 11 -25.19 0.36 -9.22
N MET A 12 -24.05 0.74 -9.79
CA MET A 12 -22.80 0.01 -9.59
C MET A 12 -22.29 0.26 -8.17
N GLN A 13 -22.43 -0.74 -7.30
CA GLN A 13 -21.79 -0.74 -5.99
C GLN A 13 -20.32 -1.15 -6.15
N ILE A 14 -19.42 -0.22 -5.89
CA ILE A 14 -17.98 -0.46 -5.90
C ILE A 14 -17.59 -0.98 -4.52
N PHE A 15 -17.10 -2.22 -4.46
CA PHE A 15 -16.52 -2.79 -3.24
C PHE A 15 -14.99 -2.69 -3.33
N SER A 16 -14.40 -1.93 -2.42
CA SER A 16 -12.94 -1.88 -2.29
C SER A 16 -12.46 -3.11 -1.51
N VAL A 17 -11.61 -3.93 -2.14
CA VAL A 17 -10.93 -5.03 -1.47
C VAL A 17 -9.66 -4.46 -0.83
N LYS A 18 -9.61 -4.49 0.51
CA LYS A 18 -8.44 -4.04 1.26
C LYS A 18 -7.36 -5.13 1.29
N ASP A 19 -6.12 -4.71 1.45
CA ASP A 19 -5.02 -5.64 1.71
C ASP A 19 -5.23 -6.38 3.04
N LEU A 20 -4.68 -7.59 3.13
CA LEU A 20 -4.76 -8.40 4.35
C LEU A 20 -3.98 -7.76 5.49
N GLU A 21 -4.53 -7.83 6.70
CA GLU A 21 -3.79 -7.40 7.89
C GLU A 21 -2.57 -8.31 8.14
N PRO A 22 -1.53 -7.85 8.86
CA PRO A 22 -0.26 -8.60 8.97
C PRO A 22 -0.41 -10.06 9.44
N LEU A 23 -1.34 -10.32 10.37
CA LEU A 23 -1.61 -11.67 10.85
C LEU A 23 -2.31 -12.53 9.79
N GLU A 24 -3.30 -11.96 9.11
CA GLU A 24 -4.03 -12.63 8.02
C GLU A 24 -3.10 -12.91 6.84
N ALA A 25 -2.26 -11.94 6.48
CA ALA A 25 -1.24 -12.07 5.43
C ALA A 25 -0.25 -13.20 5.75
N PHE A 26 0.20 -13.32 7.00
CA PHE A 26 1.05 -14.42 7.43
C PHE A 26 0.34 -15.78 7.30
N GLN A 27 -0.89 -15.88 7.81
CA GLN A 27 -1.67 -17.13 7.75
C GLN A 27 -1.96 -17.53 6.30
N ALA A 28 -2.34 -16.56 5.46
CA ALA A 28 -2.59 -16.75 4.04
C ALA A 28 -1.32 -17.19 3.32
N LEU A 29 -0.18 -16.51 3.52
CA LEU A 29 1.09 -16.90 2.93
C LEU A 29 1.48 -18.32 3.35
N LYS A 30 1.39 -18.64 4.64
CA LYS A 30 1.71 -19.97 5.16
C LYS A 30 0.85 -21.03 4.48
N LYS A 31 -0.47 -20.83 4.41
CA LYS A 31 -1.40 -21.75 3.73
C LYS A 31 -1.05 -21.93 2.25
N LEU A 32 -0.93 -20.84 1.50
CA LEU A 32 -0.60 -20.86 0.07
C LEU A 32 0.76 -21.53 -0.19
N ARG A 33 1.73 -21.32 0.71
CA ARG A 33 3.05 -21.95 0.66
C ARG A 33 2.93 -23.47 0.80
N GLN A 34 2.17 -23.98 1.77
CA GLN A 34 1.98 -25.44 1.93
C GLN A 34 1.31 -26.07 0.71
N GLU A 35 0.35 -25.37 0.12
CA GLU A 35 -0.34 -25.82 -1.09
C GLU A 35 0.56 -25.83 -2.33
N SER A 36 1.52 -24.89 -2.41
CA SER A 36 2.38 -24.72 -3.59
C SER A 36 3.62 -25.61 -3.59
N ILE A 37 4.29 -25.78 -2.44
CA ILE A 37 5.58 -26.50 -2.35
C ILE A 37 5.53 -27.72 -1.41
N GLY A 38 4.40 -27.98 -0.75
CA GLY A 38 4.27 -29.07 0.23
C GLY A 38 4.69 -28.65 1.65
N LYS A 39 4.46 -29.55 2.63
CA LYS A 39 4.68 -29.25 4.07
C LYS A 39 6.11 -29.43 4.57
N SER A 40 6.91 -30.24 3.88
CA SER A 40 8.28 -30.60 4.32
C SER A 40 9.30 -29.50 4.08
N ASP A 41 9.10 -28.68 3.05
CA ASP A 41 10.10 -27.72 2.56
C ASP A 41 9.76 -26.27 2.93
N ILE A 42 8.86 -26.08 3.89
CA ILE A 42 8.40 -24.75 4.32
C ILE A 42 9.44 -24.10 5.22
N GLU A 43 9.73 -22.82 4.95
CA GLU A 43 10.58 -21.99 5.78
C GLU A 43 10.00 -21.77 7.18
N SER A 44 10.85 -21.39 8.14
CA SER A 44 10.39 -21.11 9.50
C SER A 44 9.31 -20.02 9.54
N ASP A 45 8.39 -20.11 10.51
CA ASP A 45 7.31 -19.12 10.71
C ASP A 45 7.85 -17.69 10.83
N LYS A 46 9.06 -17.51 11.38
CA LYS A 46 9.73 -16.19 11.46
C LYS A 46 10.01 -15.60 10.07
N ILE A 47 10.45 -16.41 9.11
CA ILE A 47 10.75 -15.97 7.74
C ILE A 47 9.45 -15.61 7.02
N LEU A 48 8.43 -16.46 7.13
CA LEU A 48 7.12 -16.21 6.52
C LEU A 48 6.45 -14.96 7.11
N ALA A 49 6.51 -14.76 8.42
CA ALA A 49 5.97 -13.56 9.06
C ALA A 49 6.71 -12.29 8.60
N LYS A 50 8.04 -12.35 8.48
CA LYS A 50 8.84 -11.24 7.92
C LYS A 50 8.47 -10.95 6.47
N ALA A 51 8.33 -11.99 5.64
CA ALA A 51 7.97 -11.85 4.23
C ALA A 51 6.57 -11.26 4.06
N ALA A 52 5.57 -11.79 4.79
CA ALA A 52 4.20 -11.27 4.79
C ALA A 52 4.17 -9.79 5.20
N LYS A 53 4.81 -9.44 6.32
CA LYS A 53 4.92 -8.05 6.81
C LYS A 53 5.57 -7.12 5.80
N THR A 54 6.61 -7.58 5.10
CA THR A 54 7.36 -6.75 4.13
C THR A 54 6.58 -6.58 2.82
N SER A 55 5.75 -7.56 2.44
CA SER A 55 4.99 -7.56 1.19
C SER A 55 3.70 -6.72 1.20
N GLY A 56 3.27 -6.29 2.40
CA GLY A 56 2.11 -5.41 2.56
C GLY A 56 0.74 -6.09 2.45
N GLY A 57 0.64 -7.42 2.54
CA GLY A 57 -0.66 -8.10 2.54
C GLY A 57 -1.40 -8.16 1.19
N ARG A 58 -0.86 -7.55 0.12
CA ARG A 58 -1.38 -7.69 -1.25
C ARG A 58 -1.40 -9.16 -1.68
N LEU A 59 -2.58 -9.69 -2.01
CA LEU A 59 -2.76 -11.09 -2.41
C LEU A 59 -1.88 -11.50 -3.61
N SER A 60 -1.65 -10.59 -4.56
CA SER A 60 -0.77 -10.81 -5.70
C SER A 60 0.68 -11.07 -5.27
N HIS A 61 1.18 -10.32 -4.30
CA HIS A 61 2.52 -10.51 -3.72
C HIS A 61 2.60 -11.82 -2.94
N LEU A 62 1.60 -12.09 -2.09
CA LEU A 62 1.56 -13.32 -1.28
C LEU A 62 1.51 -14.56 -2.18
N ASN A 63 0.73 -14.55 -3.26
CA ASN A 63 0.67 -15.66 -4.21
C ASN A 63 2.01 -15.85 -4.96
N ARG A 64 2.68 -14.75 -5.34
CA ARG A 64 4.00 -14.83 -5.98
C ARG A 64 5.08 -15.37 -5.04
N LEU A 65 5.07 -14.93 -3.77
CA LEU A 65 5.93 -15.45 -2.73
C LEU A 65 5.62 -16.92 -2.41
N ALA A 66 4.35 -17.32 -2.39
CA ALA A 66 3.94 -18.69 -2.10
C ALA A 66 4.50 -19.71 -3.10
N ARG A 67 4.68 -19.33 -4.36
CA ARG A 67 5.17 -20.21 -5.45
C ARG A 67 6.67 -20.10 -5.70
N SER A 68 7.39 -19.19 -5.05
CA SER A 68 8.80 -18.98 -5.33
C SER A 68 9.68 -20.11 -4.79
N ARG A 69 10.82 -20.38 -5.41
CA ARG A 69 11.81 -21.30 -4.80
C ARG A 69 12.55 -20.64 -3.64
N ASP A 70 12.86 -19.36 -3.80
CA ASP A 70 13.55 -18.54 -2.81
C ASP A 70 12.66 -17.34 -2.47
N ILE A 71 12.15 -17.32 -1.22
CA ILE A 71 11.30 -16.23 -0.71
C ILE A 71 12.08 -14.92 -0.65
N GLU A 72 13.31 -14.93 -0.12
CA GLU A 72 14.04 -13.70 0.17
C GLU A 72 14.46 -13.01 -1.14
N HIS A 73 14.94 -13.78 -2.11
CA HIS A 73 15.24 -13.26 -3.45
C HIS A 73 13.98 -12.73 -4.16
N THR A 74 12.85 -13.44 -4.05
CA THR A 74 11.59 -12.99 -4.67
C THR A 74 11.06 -11.73 -4.01
N LEU A 75 11.18 -11.63 -2.69
CA LEU A 75 10.81 -10.44 -1.92
C LEU A 75 11.66 -9.23 -2.32
N GLN A 76 12.97 -9.41 -2.48
CA GLN A 76 13.86 -8.36 -2.94
C GLN A 76 13.50 -7.91 -4.37
N ASN A 77 13.16 -8.84 -5.26
CA ASN A 77 12.73 -8.52 -6.61
C ASN A 77 11.39 -7.78 -6.63
N LEU A 78 10.42 -8.18 -5.80
CA LEU A 78 9.17 -7.44 -5.61
C LEU A 78 9.46 -6.00 -5.18
N ARG A 79 10.29 -5.82 -4.15
CA ARG A 79 10.67 -4.49 -3.66
C ARG A 79 11.35 -3.64 -4.73
N ASN A 80 12.24 -4.22 -5.51
CA ASN A 80 12.93 -3.52 -6.59
C ASN A 80 11.96 -3.13 -7.71
N ASN A 81 11.05 -4.02 -8.10
CA ASN A 81 10.05 -3.74 -9.12
C ASN A 81 9.08 -2.64 -8.68
N GLU A 82 8.59 -2.69 -7.44
CA GLU A 82 7.73 -1.64 -6.87
C GLU A 82 8.48 -0.29 -6.84
N LYS A 83 9.75 -0.29 -6.41
CA LYS A 83 10.57 0.91 -6.42
C LYS A 83 10.76 1.46 -7.84
N SER A 84 11.09 0.60 -8.80
CA SER A 84 11.27 1.00 -10.20
C SER A 84 9.97 1.52 -10.81
N TRP A 85 8.84 0.88 -10.51
CA TRP A 85 7.53 1.32 -10.96
C TRP A 85 7.17 2.69 -10.35
N LEU A 86 7.38 2.87 -9.04
CA LEU A 86 7.17 4.17 -8.38
C LEU A 86 8.07 5.26 -9.00
N LEU A 87 9.36 5.00 -9.15
CA LEU A 87 10.28 5.99 -9.74
C LEU A 87 9.99 6.27 -11.22
N SER A 88 9.44 5.30 -11.96
CA SER A 88 9.04 5.51 -13.36
C SER A 88 7.78 6.36 -13.49
N ASN A 89 6.88 6.34 -12.51
CA ASN A 89 5.62 7.10 -12.55
C ASN A 89 5.71 8.45 -11.83
N TYR A 90 6.64 8.58 -10.88
CA TYR A 90 6.75 9.73 -9.98
C TYR A 90 8.19 10.24 -9.86
N GLY A 91 9.10 9.88 -10.76
CA GLY A 91 10.48 10.35 -10.72
C GLY A 91 10.55 11.88 -10.76
N LEU A 92 11.33 12.48 -9.85
CA LEU A 92 11.58 13.92 -9.91
C LEU A 92 12.48 14.20 -11.12
N ILE A 93 12.03 15.09 -12.00
CA ILE A 93 12.77 15.53 -13.19
C ILE A 93 13.52 16.82 -12.81
N PRO A 94 14.86 16.79 -12.72
CA PRO A 94 15.64 17.94 -12.22
C PRO A 94 15.71 19.12 -13.20
N ASP A 95 15.77 18.85 -14.51
CA ASP A 95 15.70 19.85 -15.57
C ASP A 95 14.41 19.63 -16.37
N CYS A 96 13.41 20.44 -16.06
CA CYS A 96 12.08 20.36 -16.64
C CYS A 96 11.89 21.52 -17.63
N ASP A 97 11.61 21.20 -18.90
CA ASP A 97 11.16 22.18 -19.90
C ASP A 97 9.68 22.55 -19.65
N ASP A 98 9.19 23.64 -20.22
CA ASP A 98 7.84 24.19 -19.97
C ASP A 98 6.73 23.16 -20.30
N ASP A 99 6.94 22.29 -21.29
CA ASP A 99 6.00 21.22 -21.67
C ASP A 99 5.97 20.03 -20.70
N VAL A 100 6.98 19.89 -19.84
CA VAL A 100 7.12 18.80 -18.85
C VAL A 100 6.67 19.26 -17.45
N GLU A 101 6.28 20.53 -17.32
CA GLU A 101 5.95 21.17 -16.04
C GLU A 101 4.81 20.45 -15.29
N GLU A 102 3.82 19.90 -16.00
CA GLU A 102 2.71 19.17 -15.37
C GLU A 102 3.16 17.81 -14.77
N GLU A 103 4.09 17.11 -15.41
CA GLU A 103 4.65 15.86 -14.86
C GLU A 103 5.52 16.14 -13.63
N ALA A 104 6.29 17.23 -13.65
CA ALA A 104 7.06 17.66 -12.49
C ALA A 104 6.15 18.10 -11.32
N LYS A 105 5.04 18.80 -11.60
CA LYS A 105 4.00 19.12 -10.60
C LYS A 105 3.37 17.84 -10.04
N TRP A 106 3.04 16.88 -10.89
CA TRP A 106 2.51 15.57 -10.49
C TRP A 106 3.46 14.82 -9.54
N ALA A 107 4.73 14.67 -9.94
CA ALA A 107 5.73 13.98 -9.13
C ALA A 107 5.95 14.68 -7.79
N SER A 108 6.21 15.99 -7.80
CA SER A 108 6.51 16.77 -6.59
C SER A 108 5.35 16.76 -5.58
N CYS A 109 4.11 17.00 -6.03
CA CYS A 109 2.93 16.98 -5.17
C CYS A 109 2.69 15.58 -4.59
N THR A 110 2.90 14.53 -5.38
CA THR A 110 2.76 13.14 -4.92
C THR A 110 3.79 12.82 -3.83
N TRP A 111 5.06 13.22 -4.00
CA TRP A 111 6.10 13.02 -2.99
C TRP A 111 5.81 13.75 -1.68
N LEU A 112 5.19 14.93 -1.71
CA LEU A 112 4.77 15.64 -0.50
C LEU A 112 3.76 14.82 0.31
N LEU A 113 2.76 14.23 -0.36
CA LEU A 113 1.78 13.37 0.29
C LEU A 113 2.39 12.07 0.81
N LEU A 114 3.19 11.38 0.00
CA LEU A 114 3.87 10.15 0.40
C LEU A 114 4.79 10.36 1.60
N ARG A 115 5.56 11.45 1.60
CA ARG A 115 6.41 11.83 2.73
C ARG A 115 5.60 12.04 4.01
N GLU A 116 4.41 12.62 3.89
CA GLU A 116 3.53 12.85 5.03
C GLU A 116 2.94 11.55 5.60
N PHE A 117 2.56 10.59 4.74
CA PHE A 117 2.19 9.25 5.19
C PHE A 117 3.34 8.55 5.93
N VAL A 118 4.57 8.63 5.39
CA VAL A 118 5.75 8.06 6.05
C VAL A 118 5.99 8.72 7.41
N ARG A 119 5.90 10.05 7.49
CA ARG A 119 6.06 10.79 8.76
C ARG A 119 5.06 10.29 9.81
N ARG A 120 3.77 10.21 9.46
CA ARG A 120 2.73 9.70 10.36
C ARG A 120 2.95 8.24 10.75
N ARG A 121 3.42 7.40 9.83
CA ARG A 121 3.74 6.00 10.12
C ARG A 121 4.85 5.89 11.17
N VAL A 122 5.92 6.67 11.03
CA VAL A 122 7.01 6.72 11.99
C VAL A 122 6.51 7.17 13.36
N GLU A 123 5.69 8.23 13.41
CA GLU A 123 5.09 8.70 14.68
C GLU A 123 4.20 7.63 15.35
N MET A 124 3.44 6.86 14.57
CA MET A 124 2.65 5.74 15.09
C MET A 124 3.53 4.61 15.61
N GLU A 125 4.64 4.31 14.93
CA GLU A 125 5.63 3.32 15.35
C GLU A 125 6.34 3.71 16.65
N GLU A 126 6.70 4.99 16.81
CA GLU A 126 7.30 5.53 18.03
C GLU A 126 6.32 5.50 19.21
N LYS A 127 5.06 5.89 18.99
CA LYS A 127 3.99 5.81 20.01
C LYS A 127 3.72 4.37 20.43
N HIS A 128 3.64 3.46 19.48
CA HIS A 128 3.44 2.04 19.77
C HIS A 128 4.63 1.45 20.53
N ALA A 129 5.86 1.81 20.15
CA ALA A 129 7.07 1.36 20.84
C ALA A 129 7.18 1.91 22.27
N SER A 130 6.75 3.16 22.50
CA SER A 130 6.74 3.77 23.84
C SER A 130 5.63 3.18 24.73
N ALA A 131 4.42 2.97 24.21
CA ALA A 131 3.34 2.29 24.92
C ALA A 131 3.73 0.87 25.35
N LYS A 132 4.37 0.11 24.46
CA LYS A 132 4.89 -1.24 24.77
C LYS A 132 5.96 -1.22 25.87
N LYS A 133 6.80 -0.19 25.94
CA LYS A 133 7.77 0.00 27.02
C LYS A 133 7.11 0.41 28.35
N ALA A 134 5.99 1.12 28.29
CA ALA A 134 5.20 1.52 29.45
C ALA A 134 4.33 0.38 30.02
N GLY A 135 4.27 -0.78 29.34
CA GLY A 135 3.46 -1.92 29.77
C GLY A 135 1.99 -1.81 29.41
N GLU A 136 1.61 -0.85 28.56
CA GLU A 136 0.27 -0.76 27.99
C GLU A 136 0.17 -1.78 26.86
N GLU A 137 -0.73 -2.76 27.01
CA GLU A 137 -1.05 -3.71 25.94
C GLU A 137 -1.94 -2.99 24.90
N PRO A 138 -1.44 -2.77 23.68
CA PRO A 138 -2.24 -2.12 22.65
C PRO A 138 -3.41 -3.04 22.25
N ALA A 139 -4.58 -2.45 22.02
CA ALA A 139 -5.76 -3.18 21.55
C ALA A 139 -5.57 -3.85 20.18
N ILE A 140 -4.55 -3.44 19.42
CA ILE A 140 -4.19 -3.98 18.10
C ILE A 140 -2.68 -4.28 18.14
N ASP A 141 -2.29 -5.53 17.91
CA ASP A 141 -0.88 -5.98 17.95
C ASP A 141 -0.03 -5.43 16.78
N HIS A 142 -0.69 -4.88 15.76
CA HIS A 142 -0.05 -4.28 14.59
C HIS A 142 -0.41 -2.80 14.43
N ILE A 143 0.48 -2.08 13.75
CA ILE A 143 0.31 -0.65 13.49
C ILE A 143 -0.46 -0.52 12.16
N PRO A 144 -1.68 0.05 12.17
CA PRO A 144 -2.47 0.19 10.95
C PRO A 144 -1.83 1.19 9.98
N ALA A 145 -2.26 1.14 8.71
CA ALA A 145 -1.83 2.11 7.71
C ALA A 145 -2.20 3.54 8.16
N PRO A 146 -1.31 4.53 7.95
CA PRO A 146 -1.58 5.90 8.32
C PRO A 146 -2.77 6.44 7.51
N SER A 147 -3.70 7.10 8.20
CA SER A 147 -4.85 7.73 7.56
C SER A 147 -4.81 9.25 7.70
N ILE A 148 -5.17 9.95 6.63
CA ILE A 148 -5.21 11.41 6.55
C ILE A 148 -6.58 11.84 6.00
N PRO A 149 -7.27 12.83 6.59
CA PRO A 149 -8.52 13.34 6.04
C PRO A 149 -8.33 13.93 4.64
N TYR A 150 -9.31 13.75 3.75
CA TYR A 150 -9.23 14.20 2.35
C TYR A 150 -8.92 15.69 2.20
N TYR A 151 -9.52 16.56 3.04
CA TYR A 151 -9.25 18.00 2.99
C TYR A 151 -7.79 18.33 3.31
N GLU A 152 -7.16 17.55 4.19
CA GLU A 152 -5.78 17.76 4.58
C GLU A 152 -4.84 17.29 3.47
N CYS A 153 -5.14 16.16 2.82
CA CYS A 153 -4.43 15.70 1.63
C CYS A 153 -4.44 16.76 0.52
N ARG A 154 -5.58 17.44 0.29
CA ARG A 154 -5.66 18.56 -0.67
C ARG A 154 -4.77 19.74 -0.27
N ARG A 155 -4.66 20.03 1.04
CA ARG A 155 -3.77 21.10 1.54
C ARG A 155 -2.29 20.74 1.39
N ILE A 156 -1.93 19.49 1.67
CA ILE A 156 -0.54 18.99 1.55
C ILE A 156 -0.11 18.97 0.09
N MET A 157 -0.94 18.42 -0.80
CA MET A 157 -0.61 18.29 -2.23
C MET A 157 -0.75 19.59 -2.99
N THR A 158 -1.54 20.57 -2.52
CA THR A 158 -1.95 21.81 -3.21
C THR A 158 -2.78 21.59 -4.50
N ARG A 159 -2.51 20.52 -5.27
CA ARG A 159 -3.27 20.01 -6.42
C ARG A 159 -4.13 18.80 -6.02
N GLY A 160 -5.36 19.07 -5.60
CA GLY A 160 -6.30 18.03 -5.14
C GLY A 160 -6.91 17.16 -6.25
N ASP A 161 -6.88 17.63 -7.50
CA ASP A 161 -7.31 16.90 -8.69
C ASP A 161 -6.51 15.61 -8.92
N PHE A 162 -5.26 15.60 -8.49
CA PHE A 162 -4.35 14.46 -8.57
C PHE A 162 -4.70 13.30 -7.64
N LEU A 163 -5.48 13.53 -6.58
CA LEU A 163 -5.87 12.48 -5.63
C LEU A 163 -6.67 11.36 -6.28
N ALA A 164 -7.58 11.68 -7.20
CA ALA A 164 -8.37 10.68 -7.92
C ALA A 164 -7.49 9.79 -8.81
N ARG A 165 -6.44 10.37 -9.43
CA ARG A 165 -5.49 9.62 -10.24
C ARG A 165 -4.62 8.70 -9.37
N LEU A 166 -4.20 9.16 -8.19
CA LEU A 166 -3.44 8.32 -7.25
C LEU A 166 -4.25 7.13 -6.72
N ASP A 167 -5.56 7.32 -6.51
CA ASP A 167 -6.49 6.25 -6.13
C ASP A 167 -6.64 5.21 -7.25
N GLN A 168 -6.82 5.66 -8.50
CA GLN A 168 -6.88 4.77 -9.67
C GLN A 168 -5.59 3.97 -9.90
N MET A 169 -4.43 4.53 -9.52
CA MET A 169 -3.13 3.86 -9.62
C MET A 169 -2.83 2.95 -8.42
N ASN A 170 -3.76 2.79 -7.47
CA ASN A 170 -3.59 2.03 -6.24
C ASN A 170 -2.37 2.47 -5.38
N ILE A 171 -2.07 3.78 -5.35
CA ILE A 171 -1.07 4.35 -4.43
C ILE A 171 -1.69 4.66 -3.08
N ILE A 172 -2.91 5.19 -3.11
CA ILE A 172 -3.72 5.55 -1.94
C ILE A 172 -5.11 4.96 -2.11
N SER A 173 -5.81 4.74 -1.02
CA SER A 173 -7.21 4.31 -1.00
C SER A 173 -8.05 5.40 -0.35
N ILE A 174 -9.06 5.90 -1.08
CA ILE A 174 -10.05 6.84 -0.55
C ILE A 174 -11.23 6.06 0.02
N ASP A 175 -11.42 6.10 1.34
CA ASP A 175 -12.57 5.51 2.02
C ASP A 175 -13.82 6.41 1.89
N VAL A 176 -15.00 5.79 2.01
CA VAL A 176 -16.33 6.41 1.92
C VAL A 176 -16.53 7.51 2.97
N SER A 177 -15.79 7.45 4.09
CA SER A 177 -15.76 8.50 5.11
C SER A 177 -14.88 9.70 4.74
N SER A 178 -14.43 9.82 3.48
CA SER A 178 -13.45 10.83 3.02
C SER A 178 -12.11 10.76 3.77
N ASN A 179 -11.73 9.58 4.25
CA ASN A 179 -10.41 9.32 4.85
C ASN A 179 -9.53 8.60 3.81
N LEU A 180 -8.31 9.07 3.66
CA LEU A 180 -7.31 8.46 2.78
C LEU A 180 -6.39 7.55 3.59
N ALA A 181 -6.12 6.34 3.11
CA ALA A 181 -5.11 5.44 3.67
C ALA A 181 -4.10 5.05 2.58
N ALA A 182 -2.82 4.95 2.91
CA ALA A 182 -1.85 4.38 1.98
C ALA A 182 -2.04 2.85 1.89
N TYR A 183 -1.82 2.26 0.71
CA TYR A 183 -1.74 0.79 0.62
C TYR A 183 -0.49 0.29 1.33
N ASN A 184 -0.58 -0.91 1.88
CA ASN A 184 0.49 -1.53 2.68
C ASN A 184 1.66 -2.02 1.81
#